data_AF-A0A9D7GTQ2-F1
#
_entry.id   AF-A0A9D7GTQ2-F1
#
_cell.length_a   1.000
_cell.length_b   1.000
_cell.length_c   1.000
_cell.angle_alpha   90.00
_cell.angle_beta   90.00
_cell.angle_gamma   90.00
#
_symmetry.space_group_name_H-M   'P 1'
#
loop_
_entity.id
_entity.type
_entity.pdbx_description
1 polymer ?
#
loop_
_entity_poly.entity_id
_entity_poly.type
_entity_poly.pdbx_seq_one_letter_code
_entity_poly.pdbx_strand_id
1 'polypeptide(L)'
;MLLSLFGIRSHLSTGIDDYGSLVGSIADAVSPDDLTHHSEVLRHTASFVSSKEAEWASTIQSGIVGVYHDLAPRWAPDLTDSERRLRTADLLRSELALEHCAAMYARSVLLLHGLSVSAKELTTAAQRCTHDYPVPLRLYNEILARIILAPEMSLAKRANWLWDIQLAFAVSTRLAKQGTPVWIVTSDEDIIDASVRAGASRLVRSLTDYEALVHKGTDAVVDAVEDSAAA
;
A
#
# COMPACT_ATOMS: atom_id res chain seq x y z
N MET A 1 0.66 1.28 13.16
CA MET A 1 2.13 1.49 13.25
C MET A 1 2.75 1.73 11.88
N LEU A 2 2.35 1.04 10.80
CA LEU A 2 2.76 1.42 9.43
C LEU A 2 1.94 2.60 8.86
N LEU A 3 0.64 2.71 9.19
CA LEU A 3 -0.15 3.90 8.82
C LEU A 3 0.35 5.21 9.46
N SER A 4 1.10 5.14 10.56
CA SER A 4 1.76 6.31 11.16
C SER A 4 3.03 6.74 10.42
N LEU A 5 3.66 5.86 9.63
CA LEU A 5 4.77 6.26 8.73
C LEU A 5 4.33 7.21 7.62
N PHE A 6 3.03 7.25 7.32
CA PHE A 6 2.47 8.04 6.23
C PHE A 6 1.60 9.20 6.70
N GLY A 7 1.56 9.48 8.01
CA GLY A 7 1.05 10.75 8.56
C GLY A 7 -0.47 10.99 8.51
N ILE A 8 -1.29 10.07 7.97
CA ILE A 8 -2.74 10.29 7.87
C ILE A 8 -3.39 10.40 9.26
N ARG A 9 -2.90 9.64 10.24
CA ARG A 9 -3.48 9.61 11.60
C ARG A 9 -3.17 10.85 12.45
N SER A 10 -2.22 11.70 12.06
CA SER A 10 -1.75 12.82 12.89
C SER A 10 -2.17 14.21 12.40
N HIS A 11 -2.85 14.32 11.24
CA HIS A 11 -3.12 15.62 10.63
C HIS A 11 -4.54 16.16 10.76
N LEU A 12 -5.47 15.39 11.32
CA LEU A 12 -6.81 15.89 11.66
C LEU A 12 -6.77 16.56 13.06
N SER A 13 -6.14 17.72 13.16
CA SER A 13 -6.16 18.54 14.39
C SER A 13 -7.48 19.31 14.59
N THR A 14 -8.52 18.98 13.83
CA THR A 14 -9.78 19.74 13.73
C THR A 14 -10.95 19.10 14.48
N GLY A 15 -10.70 18.10 15.35
CA GLY A 15 -11.77 17.41 16.10
C GLY A 15 -12.54 16.36 15.29
N ILE A 16 -12.02 15.95 14.13
CA ILE A 16 -12.49 14.77 13.39
C ILE A 16 -11.53 13.63 13.70
N ASP A 17 -12.03 12.61 14.42
CA ASP A 17 -11.19 11.56 15.00
C ASP A 17 -10.54 10.63 13.96
N ASP A 18 -11.14 10.49 12.77
CA ASP A 18 -10.54 9.79 11.62
C ASP A 18 -11.18 10.14 10.27
N TYR A 19 -10.56 9.67 9.18
CA TYR A 19 -11.04 9.85 7.81
C TYR A 19 -12.42 9.21 7.56
N GLY A 20 -12.76 8.13 8.28
CA GLY A 20 -14.08 7.49 8.16
C GLY A 20 -15.19 8.42 8.68
N SER A 21 -14.92 9.13 9.77
CA SER A 21 -15.80 10.14 10.33
C SER A 21 -15.97 11.34 9.39
N LEU A 22 -14.91 11.74 8.67
CA LEU A 22 -15.00 12.76 7.62
C LEU A 22 -15.89 12.31 6.46
N VAL A 23 -15.71 11.09 5.96
CA VAL A 23 -16.53 10.56 4.86
C VAL A 23 -17.99 10.42 5.28
N GLY A 24 -18.25 9.90 6.49
CA GLY A 24 -19.60 9.80 7.04
C GLY A 24 -20.28 11.17 7.17
N SER A 25 -19.59 12.16 7.75
CA SER A 25 -20.13 13.51 7.89
C SER A 25 -20.42 14.21 6.55
N ILE A 26 -19.59 13.98 5.52
CA ILE A 26 -19.87 14.49 4.17
C ILE A 26 -21.09 13.78 3.55
N ALA A 27 -21.22 12.47 3.73
CA ALA A 27 -22.36 11.70 3.22
C ALA A 27 -23.68 12.12 3.89
N ASP A 28 -23.62 12.48 5.16
CA ASP A 28 -24.77 12.93 5.96
C ASP A 28 -25.03 14.45 5.85
N ALA A 29 -24.20 15.20 5.13
CA ALA A 29 -24.36 16.65 4.99
C ALA A 29 -25.64 16.99 4.22
N VAL A 30 -26.57 17.65 4.92
CA VAL A 30 -27.91 18.01 4.39
C VAL A 30 -28.03 19.49 4.02
N SER A 31 -27.07 20.33 4.40
CA SER A 31 -27.09 21.76 4.11
C SER A 31 -25.81 22.30 3.43
N PRO A 32 -25.90 23.41 2.68
CA PRO A 32 -24.73 24.09 2.11
C PRO A 32 -23.73 24.61 3.17
N ASP A 33 -24.20 24.93 4.37
CA ASP A 33 -23.33 25.40 5.47
C ASP A 33 -22.48 24.26 6.04
N ASP A 34 -23.03 23.05 6.13
CA ASP A 34 -22.28 21.83 6.50
C ASP A 34 -21.14 21.59 5.50
N LEU A 35 -21.45 21.70 4.20
CA LEU A 35 -20.46 21.56 3.13
C LEU A 35 -19.37 22.64 3.19
N THR A 36 -19.71 23.85 3.64
CA THR A 36 -18.73 24.94 3.79
C THR A 36 -17.74 24.64 4.91
N HIS A 37 -18.18 24.10 6.05
CA HIS A 37 -17.29 23.64 7.11
C HIS A 37 -16.39 22.49 6.64
N HIS A 38 -16.95 21.54 5.89
CA HIS A 38 -16.17 20.45 5.30
C HIS A 38 -15.20 20.94 4.21
N SER A 39 -15.47 22.07 3.54
CA SER A 39 -14.63 22.59 2.45
C SER A 39 -13.21 22.93 2.90
N GLU A 40 -13.04 23.43 4.13
CA GLU A 40 -11.71 23.74 4.68
C GLU A 40 -10.93 22.47 5.00
N VAL A 41 -11.58 21.50 5.67
CA VAL A 41 -11.00 20.20 5.98
C VAL A 41 -10.61 19.46 4.69
N LEU A 42 -11.48 19.48 3.67
CA LEU A 42 -11.22 18.90 2.36
C LEU A 42 -10.05 19.59 1.66
N ARG A 43 -9.94 20.92 1.73
CA ARG A 43 -8.83 21.68 1.15
C ARG A 43 -7.50 21.35 1.83
N HIS A 44 -7.48 21.28 3.16
CA HIS A 44 -6.30 20.86 3.92
C HIS A 44 -5.90 19.42 3.60
N THR A 45 -6.88 18.51 3.54
CA THR A 45 -6.65 17.11 3.17
C THR A 45 -6.09 17.00 1.76
N ALA A 46 -6.66 17.72 0.79
CA ALA A 46 -6.17 17.75 -0.58
C ALA A 46 -4.73 18.29 -0.68
N SER A 47 -4.42 19.38 0.03
CA SER A 47 -3.06 19.93 0.08
C SER A 47 -2.06 18.95 0.70
N PHE A 48 -2.46 18.25 1.77
CA PHE A 48 -1.64 17.22 2.40
C PHE A 48 -1.38 16.05 1.44
N VAL A 49 -2.43 15.53 0.79
CA VAL A 49 -2.35 14.46 -0.23
C VAL A 49 -1.36 14.85 -1.33
N SER A 50 -1.53 16.04 -1.92
CA SER A 50 -0.61 16.52 -2.97
C SER A 50 0.83 16.65 -2.48
N SER A 51 1.06 17.09 -1.25
CA SER A 51 2.42 17.17 -0.68
C SER A 51 3.05 15.78 -0.54
N LYS A 52 2.29 14.77 -0.12
CA LYS A 52 2.77 13.39 0.05
C LYS A 52 3.03 12.70 -1.28
N GLU A 53 2.19 12.95 -2.28
CA GLU A 53 2.41 12.48 -3.64
C GLU A 53 3.70 13.07 -4.25
N ALA A 54 3.96 14.36 -4.03
CA ALA A 54 5.20 15.00 -4.48
C ALA A 54 6.44 14.46 -3.76
N GLU A 55 6.38 14.29 -2.43
CA GLU A 55 7.44 13.68 -1.62
C GLU A 55 7.72 12.25 -2.08
N TRP A 56 6.68 11.46 -2.35
CA TRP A 56 6.79 10.11 -2.85
C TRP A 56 7.42 10.04 -4.24
N ALA A 57 6.98 10.89 -5.17
CA ALA A 57 7.55 10.92 -6.51
C ALA A 57 9.06 11.21 -6.47
N SER A 58 9.47 12.15 -5.61
CA SER A 58 10.88 12.46 -5.34
C SER A 58 11.61 11.29 -4.69
N THR A 59 10.97 10.61 -3.73
CA THR A 59 11.52 9.45 -3.02
C THR A 59 11.68 8.25 -3.94
N ILE A 60 10.74 7.96 -4.82
CA ILE A 60 10.86 6.89 -5.82
C ILE A 60 12.01 7.19 -6.78
N GLN A 61 12.12 8.44 -7.24
CA GLN A 61 13.23 8.84 -8.09
C GLN A 61 14.59 8.70 -7.37
N SER A 62 14.65 9.07 -6.09
CA SER A 62 15.85 8.91 -5.26
C SER A 62 16.10 7.45 -4.86
N GLY A 63 15.06 6.66 -4.68
CA GLY A 63 15.06 5.28 -4.21
C GLY A 63 15.43 4.31 -5.32
N ILE A 64 15.03 4.60 -6.56
CA ILE A 64 15.65 4.06 -7.77
C ILE A 64 17.16 4.27 -7.61
N VAL A 65 17.65 5.52 -7.55
CA VAL A 65 19.09 5.81 -7.45
C VAL A 65 19.78 5.14 -6.26
N GLY A 66 19.16 5.12 -5.07
CA GLY A 66 19.72 4.59 -3.82
C GLY A 66 19.79 3.07 -3.77
N VAL A 67 18.69 2.38 -4.13
CA VAL A 67 18.69 0.90 -4.26
C VAL A 67 19.71 0.47 -5.30
N TYR A 68 19.89 1.24 -6.38
CA TYR A 68 20.94 0.97 -7.37
C TYR A 68 22.35 1.19 -6.84
N HIS A 69 22.59 2.28 -6.11
CA HIS A 69 23.91 2.57 -5.58
C HIS A 69 24.38 1.49 -4.59
N ASP A 70 23.48 0.96 -3.77
CA ASP A 70 23.80 -0.08 -2.79
C ASP A 70 23.89 -1.50 -3.38
N LEU A 71 23.02 -1.84 -4.34
CA LEU A 71 23.03 -3.17 -4.98
C LEU A 71 24.17 -3.36 -5.96
N ALA A 72 24.54 -2.29 -6.67
CA ALA A 72 25.69 -2.29 -7.57
C ALA A 72 26.08 -0.85 -7.90
N PRO A 73 27.14 -0.30 -7.28
CA PRO A 73 27.62 1.07 -7.54
C PRO A 73 27.94 1.37 -9.02
N ARG A 74 28.09 0.33 -9.86
CA ARG A 74 28.31 0.44 -11.31
C ARG A 74 27.03 0.32 -12.14
N TRP A 75 25.88 0.11 -11.52
CA TRP A 75 24.59 -0.19 -12.15
C TRP A 75 23.55 0.89 -11.86
N ALA A 76 23.95 2.16 -11.88
CA ALA A 76 22.95 3.19 -12.14
C ALA A 76 22.25 2.80 -13.46
N PRO A 77 20.92 2.62 -13.47
CA PRO A 77 20.24 2.14 -14.65
C PRO A 77 20.44 3.21 -15.72
N ASP A 78 21.13 2.82 -16.78
CA ASP A 78 21.13 3.62 -17.97
C ASP A 78 19.72 3.51 -18.56
N LEU A 79 18.88 4.50 -18.24
CA LEU A 79 17.50 4.55 -18.70
C LEU A 79 17.41 4.75 -20.22
N THR A 80 18.53 4.98 -20.91
CA THR A 80 18.60 5.04 -22.37
C THR A 80 18.90 3.67 -23.00
N ASP A 81 19.51 2.73 -22.25
CA ASP A 81 19.84 1.38 -22.72
C ASP A 81 18.72 0.38 -22.39
N SER A 82 17.97 -0.01 -23.42
CA SER A 82 16.84 -0.95 -23.29
C SER A 82 17.21 -2.31 -22.67
N GLU A 83 18.39 -2.85 -22.94
CA GLU A 83 18.82 -4.15 -22.45
C GLU A 83 19.19 -4.07 -20.97
N ARG A 84 19.87 -2.99 -20.57
CA ARG A 84 20.12 -2.70 -19.15
C ARG A 84 18.82 -2.48 -18.38
N ARG A 85 17.84 -1.77 -18.95
CA ARG A 85 16.52 -1.59 -18.31
C ARG A 85 15.82 -2.93 -18.06
N LEU A 86 15.83 -3.84 -19.03
CA LEU A 86 15.25 -5.18 -18.88
C LEU A 86 15.93 -5.97 -17.76
N ARG A 87 17.26 -6.09 -17.78
CA ARG A 87 18.02 -6.78 -16.71
C ARG A 87 17.75 -6.18 -15.34
N THR A 88 17.61 -4.86 -15.28
CA THR A 88 17.34 -4.15 -14.04
C THR A 88 15.94 -4.45 -13.51
N ALA A 89 14.93 -4.41 -14.39
CA ALA A 89 13.56 -4.79 -14.06
C ALA A 89 13.47 -6.25 -13.57
N ASP A 90 14.23 -7.16 -14.19
CA ASP A 90 14.29 -8.56 -13.77
C ASP A 90 14.97 -8.73 -12.41
N LEU A 91 16.04 -7.97 -12.13
CA LEU A 91 16.65 -7.95 -10.81
C LEU A 91 15.66 -7.49 -9.73
N LEU A 92 14.88 -6.45 -9.99
CA LEU A 92 13.88 -5.95 -9.03
C LEU A 92 12.82 -7.00 -8.69
N ARG A 93 12.55 -7.94 -9.61
CA ARG A 93 11.61 -9.04 -9.38
C ARG A 93 12.22 -10.22 -8.61
N SER A 94 13.52 -10.20 -8.32
CA SER A 94 14.20 -11.24 -7.55
C SER A 94 13.94 -11.17 -6.05
N GLU A 95 14.13 -12.28 -5.34
CA GLU A 95 14.07 -12.33 -3.88
C GLU A 95 15.12 -11.43 -3.21
N LEU A 96 16.29 -11.28 -3.83
CA LEU A 96 17.32 -10.37 -3.33
C LEU A 96 16.82 -8.93 -3.27
N ALA A 97 16.20 -8.44 -4.37
CA ALA A 97 15.64 -7.09 -4.37
C ALA A 97 14.50 -6.95 -3.36
N LEU A 98 13.72 -8.02 -3.12
CA LEU A 98 12.66 -8.04 -2.11
C LEU A 98 13.24 -7.84 -0.70
N GLU A 99 14.32 -8.54 -0.35
CA GLU A 99 15.01 -8.41 0.93
C GLU A 99 15.60 -7.00 1.15
N HIS A 100 16.19 -6.41 0.10
CA HIS A 100 16.70 -5.05 0.16
C HIS A 100 15.58 -4.02 0.34
N CYS A 101 14.47 -4.17 -0.38
CA CYS A 101 13.28 -3.35 -0.19
C CYS A 101 12.74 -3.47 1.25
N ALA A 102 12.66 -4.69 1.77
CA ALA A 102 12.24 -4.95 3.14
C ALA A 102 13.16 -4.28 4.17
N ALA A 103 14.47 -4.33 3.95
CA ALA A 103 15.47 -3.65 4.79
C ALA A 103 15.34 -2.13 4.74
N MET A 104 15.05 -1.56 3.57
CA MET A 104 14.78 -0.13 3.42
C MET A 104 13.58 0.28 4.26
N TYR A 105 12.44 -0.42 4.15
CA TYR A 105 11.26 -0.13 4.97
C TYR A 105 11.52 -0.31 6.46
N ALA A 106 12.18 -1.41 6.85
CA ALA A 106 12.54 -1.66 8.24
C ALA A 106 13.41 -0.53 8.81
N ARG A 107 14.42 -0.07 8.06
CA ARG A 107 15.27 1.06 8.45
C ARG A 107 14.46 2.35 8.59
N SER A 108 13.58 2.67 7.64
CA SER A 108 12.74 3.87 7.69
C SER A 108 11.84 3.89 8.91
N VAL A 109 11.23 2.75 9.28
CA VAL A 109 10.42 2.61 10.49
C VAL A 109 11.27 2.91 11.74
N LEU A 110 12.46 2.30 11.83
CA LEU A 110 13.34 2.44 12.98
C LEU A 110 13.84 3.89 13.14
N LEU A 111 14.22 4.54 12.04
CA LEU A 111 14.63 5.94 12.02
C LEU A 111 13.49 6.88 12.46
N LEU A 112 12.26 6.63 12.01
CA LEU A 112 11.09 7.41 12.43
C LEU A 112 10.87 7.34 13.94
N HIS A 113 11.23 6.23 14.56
CA HIS A 113 11.16 6.03 16.02
C HIS A 113 12.43 6.43 16.77
N GLY A 114 13.43 7.04 16.09
CA GLY A 114 14.70 7.44 16.69
C GLY A 114 15.55 6.27 17.18
N LEU A 115 15.32 5.06 16.64
CA LEU A 115 16.04 3.85 17.02
C LEU A 115 17.26 3.65 16.13
N SER A 116 18.44 3.54 16.74
CA SER A 116 19.63 3.02 16.08
C SER A 116 19.68 1.51 16.24
N VAL A 117 19.96 0.79 15.16
CA VAL A 117 20.04 -0.67 15.16
C VAL A 117 21.34 -1.15 14.55
N SER A 118 21.83 -2.29 15.03
CA SER A 118 22.93 -3.01 14.42
C SER A 118 22.52 -3.60 13.05
N ALA A 119 23.51 -3.93 12.21
CA ALA A 119 23.27 -4.59 10.93
C ALA A 119 22.51 -5.93 11.07
N LYS A 120 22.77 -6.67 12.15
CA LYS A 120 22.10 -7.95 12.44
C LYS A 120 20.61 -7.74 12.79
N GLU A 121 20.30 -6.72 13.59
CA GLU A 121 18.92 -6.37 13.93
C GLU A 121 18.17 -5.87 12.70
N LEU A 122 18.81 -5.06 11.84
CA LEU A 122 18.22 -4.64 10.58
C LEU A 122 17.90 -5.83 9.66
N THR A 123 18.83 -6.79 9.55
CA THR A 123 18.61 -8.03 8.77
C THR A 123 17.42 -8.81 9.32
N THR A 124 17.34 -8.95 10.65
CA THR A 124 16.22 -9.64 11.31
C THR A 124 14.89 -8.91 11.08
N ALA A 125 14.90 -7.58 11.12
CA ALA A 125 13.72 -6.76 10.85
C ALA A 125 13.28 -6.86 9.37
N ALA A 126 14.24 -6.86 8.44
CA ALA A 126 13.98 -7.06 7.01
C ALA A 126 13.33 -8.42 6.74
N GLN A 127 13.86 -9.50 7.30
CA GLN A 127 13.29 -10.85 7.17
C GLN A 127 11.86 -10.92 7.70
N ARG A 128 11.59 -10.28 8.85
CA ARG A 128 10.22 -10.18 9.39
C ARG A 128 9.32 -9.39 8.46
N CYS A 129 9.80 -8.28 7.89
CA CYS A 129 9.06 -7.47 6.95
C CYS A 129 8.69 -8.27 5.69
N THR A 130 9.64 -9.00 5.09
CA THR A 130 9.39 -9.90 3.96
C THR A 130 8.33 -10.95 4.26
N HIS A 131 8.39 -11.56 5.45
CA HIS A 131 7.41 -12.58 5.86
C HIS A 131 6.03 -12.00 6.18
N ASP A 132 5.97 -10.85 6.86
CA ASP A 132 4.73 -10.30 7.38
C ASP A 132 3.99 -9.45 6.33
N TYR A 133 4.72 -8.83 5.40
CA TYR A 133 4.21 -7.90 4.39
C TYR A 133 4.68 -8.25 2.97
N PRO A 134 4.49 -9.50 2.48
CA PRO A 134 5.04 -9.91 1.20
C PRO A 134 4.37 -9.22 0.00
N VAL A 135 3.08 -8.88 0.11
CA VAL A 135 2.30 -8.23 -0.96
C VAL A 135 2.80 -6.82 -1.27
N PRO A 136 2.84 -5.86 -0.31
CA PRO A 136 3.27 -4.50 -0.61
C PRO A 136 4.73 -4.42 -1.09
N LEU A 137 5.61 -5.30 -0.60
CA LEU A 137 7.00 -5.33 -1.04
C LEU A 137 7.13 -5.77 -2.52
N ARG A 138 6.36 -6.79 -2.94
CA ARG A 138 6.35 -7.20 -4.35
C ARG A 138 5.69 -6.16 -5.25
N LEU A 139 4.61 -5.53 -4.78
CA LEU A 139 3.96 -4.44 -5.49
C LEU A 139 4.93 -3.28 -5.72
N TYR A 140 5.65 -2.86 -4.68
CA TYR A 140 6.67 -1.81 -4.77
C TYR A 140 7.76 -2.14 -5.78
N ASN A 141 8.32 -3.35 -5.73
CA ASN A 141 9.36 -3.77 -6.68
C ASN A 141 8.85 -3.81 -8.13
N GLU A 142 7.62 -4.26 -8.37
CA GLU A 142 7.03 -4.26 -9.71
C GLU A 142 6.76 -2.83 -10.21
N ILE A 143 6.32 -1.93 -9.34
CA ILE A 143 6.18 -0.50 -9.67
C ILE A 143 7.54 0.08 -10.09
N LEU A 144 8.60 -0.17 -9.33
CA LEU A 144 9.94 0.26 -9.70
C LEU A 144 10.37 -0.32 -11.06
N ALA A 145 10.11 -1.61 -11.30
CA ALA A 145 10.43 -2.27 -12.56
C ALA A 145 9.69 -1.60 -13.74
N ARG A 146 8.40 -1.27 -13.58
CA ARG A 146 7.60 -0.57 -14.58
C ARG A 146 8.09 0.84 -14.85
N ILE A 147 8.49 1.59 -13.82
CA ILE A 147 9.06 2.93 -13.99
C ILE A 147 10.34 2.87 -14.81
N ILE A 148 11.18 1.86 -14.57
CA ILE A 148 12.42 1.68 -15.32
C ILE A 148 12.12 1.32 -16.76
N LEU A 149 11.19 0.39 -17.01
CA LEU A 149 10.82 -0.01 -18.37
C LEU A 149 10.09 1.11 -19.15
N ALA A 150 9.39 2.00 -18.45
CA ALA A 150 8.62 3.11 -19.01
C ALA A 150 9.00 4.46 -18.34
N PRO A 151 10.21 5.00 -18.62
CA PRO A 151 10.72 6.21 -17.98
C PRO A 151 9.90 7.46 -18.31
N GLU A 152 9.13 7.43 -19.40
CA GLU A 152 8.22 8.51 -19.84
C GLU A 152 6.89 8.54 -19.07
N MET A 153 6.68 7.64 -18.11
CA MET A 153 5.44 7.62 -17.33
C MET A 153 5.24 8.93 -16.56
N SER A 154 4.03 9.50 -16.63
CA SER A 154 3.73 10.76 -15.95
C SER A 154 3.84 10.64 -14.43
N LEU A 155 4.25 11.73 -13.77
CA LEU A 155 4.33 11.82 -12.30
C LEU A 155 2.97 11.53 -11.64
N ALA A 156 1.86 11.97 -12.26
CA ALA A 156 0.51 11.70 -11.76
C ALA A 156 0.20 10.19 -11.68
N LYS A 157 0.59 9.40 -12.69
CA LYS A 157 0.44 7.93 -12.64
C LYS A 157 1.31 7.31 -11.55
N ARG A 158 2.52 7.83 -11.34
CA ARG A 158 3.44 7.35 -10.29
C ARG A 158 2.97 7.70 -8.88
N ALA A 159 2.28 8.83 -8.73
CA ALA A 159 1.74 9.29 -7.46
C ALA A 159 0.64 8.37 -6.94
N ASN A 160 -0.25 7.86 -7.82
CA ASN A 160 -1.34 6.98 -7.40
C ASN A 160 -0.85 5.70 -6.71
N TRP A 161 0.27 5.16 -7.20
CA TRP A 161 0.89 3.96 -6.63
C TRP A 161 1.34 4.11 -5.16
N LEU A 162 1.55 5.35 -4.67
CA LEU A 162 1.77 5.58 -3.24
C LEU A 162 0.62 4.99 -2.42
N TRP A 163 -0.61 5.27 -2.84
CA TRP A 163 -1.82 4.86 -2.15
C TRP A 163 -2.03 3.35 -2.24
N ASP A 164 -1.77 2.76 -3.41
CA ASP A 164 -1.87 1.31 -3.62
C ASP A 164 -0.89 0.54 -2.71
N ILE A 165 0.34 1.04 -2.58
CA ILE A 165 1.33 0.47 -1.67
C ILE A 165 0.91 0.65 -0.21
N GLN A 166 0.39 1.81 0.18
CA GLN A 166 -0.09 2.05 1.54
C GLN A 166 -1.26 1.13 1.90
N LEU A 167 -2.22 0.96 0.98
CA LEU A 167 -3.33 0.02 1.13
C LEU A 167 -2.81 -1.41 1.26
N ALA A 168 -1.84 -1.81 0.43
CA ALA A 168 -1.21 -3.12 0.53
C ALA A 168 -0.48 -3.34 1.87
N PHE A 169 0.08 -2.29 2.48
CA PHE A 169 0.66 -2.34 3.83
C PHE A 169 -0.39 -2.37 4.97
N ALA A 170 -1.66 -2.12 4.68
CA ALA A 170 -2.71 -2.16 5.68
C ALA A 170 -3.02 -3.59 6.16
N VAL A 171 -2.66 -4.61 5.37
CA VAL A 171 -2.86 -6.02 5.70
C VAL A 171 -1.53 -6.75 5.81
N SER A 172 -1.40 -7.61 6.81
CA SER A 172 -0.24 -8.47 7.03
C SER A 172 -0.66 -9.93 7.12
N THR A 173 0.30 -10.85 6.99
CA THR A 173 0.04 -12.30 7.12
C THR A 173 -0.50 -12.71 8.49
N ARG A 174 -0.40 -11.80 9.48
CA ARG A 174 -0.83 -11.98 10.88
C ARG A 174 -2.05 -11.15 11.26
N LEU A 175 -2.54 -10.27 10.37
CA LEU A 175 -3.64 -9.38 10.72
C LEU A 175 -4.95 -10.17 10.86
N ALA A 176 -5.50 -10.16 12.06
CA ALA A 176 -6.80 -10.73 12.37
C ALA A 176 -7.55 -9.83 13.37
N LYS A 177 -8.87 -9.71 13.22
CA LYS A 177 -9.77 -9.05 14.15
C LYS A 177 -10.64 -10.10 14.82
N GLN A 178 -10.49 -10.27 16.14
CA GLN A 178 -11.21 -11.30 16.92
C GLN A 178 -11.07 -12.71 16.32
N GLY A 179 -9.85 -13.06 15.90
CA GLY A 179 -9.56 -14.36 15.26
C GLY A 179 -9.98 -14.45 13.78
N THR A 180 -10.69 -13.46 13.24
CA THR A 180 -11.11 -13.42 11.84
C THR A 180 -10.02 -12.76 10.99
N PRO A 181 -9.50 -13.42 9.93
CA PRO A 181 -8.56 -12.81 9.01
C PRO A 181 -9.12 -11.55 8.36
N VAL A 182 -8.28 -10.53 8.19
CA VAL A 182 -8.64 -9.32 7.43
C VAL A 182 -8.13 -9.48 6.00
N TRP A 183 -8.97 -9.13 5.03
CA TRP A 183 -8.63 -9.13 3.60
C TRP A 183 -8.61 -7.72 3.03
N ILE A 184 -7.78 -7.50 2.03
CA ILE A 184 -7.96 -6.41 1.08
C ILE A 184 -8.96 -6.89 0.03
N VAL A 185 -10.01 -6.11 -0.22
CA VAL A 185 -10.92 -6.31 -1.35
C VAL A 185 -10.65 -5.20 -2.36
N THR A 186 -10.28 -5.55 -3.59
CA THR A 186 -9.92 -4.56 -4.61
C THR A 186 -10.26 -5.03 -6.02
N SER A 187 -10.49 -4.09 -6.94
CA SER A 187 -10.52 -4.33 -8.39
C SER A 187 -9.18 -4.04 -9.06
N ASP A 188 -8.17 -3.62 -8.29
CA ASP A 188 -6.83 -3.33 -8.79
C ASP A 188 -6.06 -4.62 -9.07
N GLU A 189 -5.85 -4.89 -10.36
CA GLU A 189 -5.12 -6.05 -10.86
C GLU A 189 -3.66 -6.08 -10.38
N ASP A 190 -3.03 -4.92 -10.15
CA ASP A 190 -1.63 -4.86 -9.72
C ASP A 190 -1.44 -5.42 -8.30
N ILE A 191 -2.37 -5.09 -7.39
CA ILE A 191 -2.40 -5.61 -6.02
C ILE A 191 -2.72 -7.10 -6.03
N ILE A 192 -3.68 -7.53 -6.86
CA ILE A 192 -4.07 -8.94 -6.99
C ILE A 192 -2.87 -9.76 -7.50
N ASP A 193 -2.24 -9.35 -8.58
CA ASP A 193 -1.06 -10.01 -9.15
C ASP A 193 0.12 -10.05 -8.18
N ALA A 194 0.37 -8.94 -7.48
CA ALA A 194 1.39 -8.90 -6.43
C ALA A 194 1.12 -9.93 -5.33
N SER A 195 -0.15 -10.11 -4.94
CA SER A 195 -0.55 -11.11 -3.93
C SER A 195 -0.34 -12.55 -4.41
N VAL A 196 -0.62 -12.84 -5.68
CA VAL A 196 -0.40 -14.17 -6.28
C VAL A 196 1.09 -14.47 -6.34
N ARG A 197 1.90 -13.54 -6.87
CA ARG A 197 3.37 -13.68 -6.92
C ARG A 197 3.99 -13.81 -5.52
N ALA A 198 3.37 -13.20 -4.52
CA ALA A 198 3.77 -13.31 -3.12
C ALA A 198 3.42 -14.64 -2.45
N GLY A 199 2.67 -15.54 -3.12
CA GLY A 199 2.09 -16.71 -2.45
C GLY A 199 1.13 -16.34 -1.33
N ALA A 200 0.56 -15.13 -1.39
CA ALA A 200 -0.24 -14.50 -0.36
C ALA A 200 -1.65 -14.11 -0.86
N SER A 201 -2.16 -14.81 -1.88
CA SER A 201 -3.50 -14.60 -2.44
C SER A 201 -4.62 -14.76 -1.41
N ARG A 202 -4.37 -15.40 -0.26
CA ARG A 202 -5.31 -15.44 0.86
C ARG A 202 -5.54 -14.09 1.57
N LEU A 203 -4.68 -13.09 1.31
CA LEU A 203 -4.77 -11.76 1.92
C LEU A 203 -5.53 -10.75 1.06
N VAL A 204 -5.74 -11.06 -0.22
CA VAL A 204 -6.36 -10.16 -1.20
C VAL A 204 -7.47 -10.91 -1.94
N ARG A 205 -8.64 -10.30 -2.04
CA ARG A 205 -9.78 -10.79 -2.84
C ARG A 205 -10.06 -9.79 -3.95
N SER A 206 -10.43 -10.32 -5.12
CA SER A 206 -11.03 -9.46 -6.13
C SER A 206 -12.40 -8.96 -5.63
N LEU A 207 -12.82 -7.77 -6.09
CA LEU A 207 -14.15 -7.25 -5.78
C LEU A 207 -15.25 -8.23 -6.22
N THR A 208 -15.12 -8.80 -7.42
CA THR A 208 -16.05 -9.80 -7.96
C THR A 208 -16.16 -11.05 -7.08
N ASP A 209 -15.05 -11.60 -6.60
CA ASP A 209 -15.06 -12.78 -5.72
C ASP A 209 -15.72 -12.46 -4.37
N TYR A 210 -15.47 -11.26 -3.86
CA TYR A 210 -16.07 -10.80 -2.62
C TYR A 210 -17.59 -10.61 -2.75
N GLU A 211 -18.05 -9.97 -3.82
CA GLU A 211 -19.48 -9.80 -4.10
C GLU A 211 -20.18 -11.16 -4.21
N ALA A 212 -19.60 -12.12 -4.95
CA ALA A 212 -20.14 -13.47 -5.06
C ALA A 212 -20.22 -14.20 -3.71
N LEU A 213 -19.25 -13.97 -2.81
CA LEU A 213 -19.24 -14.53 -1.46
C LEU A 213 -20.36 -13.94 -0.60
N VAL A 214 -20.53 -12.61 -0.64
CA VAL A 214 -21.55 -11.91 0.15
C VAL A 214 -22.95 -12.30 -0.29
N HIS A 215 -23.24 -12.32 -1.60
CA HIS A 215 -24.57 -12.69 -2.11
C HIS A 215 -24.94 -14.12 -1.74
N LYS A 216 -24.03 -15.09 -1.92
CA LYS A 216 -24.27 -16.49 -1.49
C LYS A 216 -24.50 -16.61 0.02
N GLY A 217 -23.81 -15.79 0.81
CA GLY A 217 -24.00 -15.74 2.26
C GLY A 217 -25.36 -15.18 2.65
N THR A 218 -25.85 -14.18 1.91
CA THR A 218 -27.19 -13.61 2.12
C THR A 218 -28.28 -14.60 1.77
N ASP A 219 -28.17 -15.28 0.62
CA ASP A 219 -29.16 -16.28 0.19
C ASP A 219 -29.29 -17.41 1.22
N ALA A 220 -28.16 -17.93 1.73
CA ALA A 220 -28.16 -18.98 2.74
C ALA A 220 -28.78 -18.56 4.09
N VAL A 221 -28.70 -17.28 4.46
CA VAL A 221 -29.32 -16.74 5.69
C VAL A 221 -30.81 -16.53 5.47
N VAL A 222 -31.23 -16.05 4.29
CA VAL A 222 -32.65 -15.89 3.94
C VAL A 222 -33.35 -17.24 3.93
N ASP A 223 -32.77 -18.25 3.28
CA ASP A 223 -33.31 -19.62 3.25
C ASP A 223 -33.48 -20.20 4.66
N ALA A 224 -32.49 -20.01 5.55
CA ALA A 224 -32.55 -20.50 6.93
C ALA A 224 -33.62 -19.78 7.78
N VAL A 225 -33.91 -18.51 7.49
CA VAL A 225 -34.97 -17.75 8.18
C VAL A 225 -36.35 -18.17 7.68
N GLU A 226 -36.51 -18.41 6.38
CA GLU A 226 -37.78 -18.88 5.80
C GLU A 226 -38.13 -20.30 6.28
N ASP A 227 -37.16 -21.22 6.33
CA ASP A 227 -37.35 -22.57 6.87
C ASP A 227 -37.69 -22.55 8.37
N SER A 228 -37.12 -21.63 9.14
CA SER A 228 -37.43 -21.43 10.56
C SER A 228 -38.80 -20.78 10.80
N ALA A 229 -39.36 -20.05 9.84
CA ALA A 229 -40.67 -19.44 9.95
C ALA A 229 -41.80 -20.38 9.50
N ALA A 230 -41.47 -21.42 8.72
CA ALA A 230 -42.42 -22.42 8.23
C ALA A 230 -42.60 -23.64 9.17
N ALA A 231 -41.73 -23.80 10.17
CA ALA A 231 -41.75 -24.88 11.16
C ALA A 231 -42.52 -24.50 12.44
#